data_AF-A0A1J4Z9Q0-F1
#
_entry.id   AF-A0A1J4Z9Q0-F1
#
_cell.length_a   1.000
_cell.length_b   1.000
_cell.length_c   1.000
_cell.angle_alpha   90.00
_cell.angle_beta   90.00
_cell.angle_gamma   90.00
#
_symmetry.space_group_name_H-M   'P 1'
#
loop_
_entity.id
_entity.type
_entity.pdbx_description
1 polymer ?
#
loop_
_entity_poly.entity_id
_entity_poly.type
_entity_poly.pdbx_seq_one_letter_code
_entity_poly.pdbx_strand_id
1 'polypeptide(L)' 'MALKTFNLDAKVYGEFSKHCKKRGISMSKRVENFIKQEMIRIKSGDLDEFKLEIEKDTRPKMILPSPKLSDEHPMGKYC' A
#
# COMPACT_ATOMS: atom_id res chain seq x y z
N MET A 1 12.72 5.95 -7.48
CA MET A 1 11.49 5.14 -7.26
C MET A 1 10.83 5.64 -5.98
N ALA A 2 9.52 5.84 -5.97
CA ALA A 2 8.78 6.21 -4.75
C ALA A 2 8.20 4.96 -4.10
N LEU A 3 8.24 4.87 -2.77
CA LEU A 3 7.58 3.79 -2.04
C LEU A 3 6.06 3.90 -2.24
N LYS A 4 5.43 2.84 -2.73
CA LYS A 4 3.98 2.74 -2.89
C LYS A 4 3.48 1.62 -1.99
N THR A 5 2.63 1.98 -1.03
CA THR A 5 2.00 1.07 -0.08
C THR A 5 0.51 1.01 -0.36
N PHE A 6 -0.06 -0.19 -0.29
CA PHE A 6 -1.48 -0.43 -0.50
C PHE A 6 -1.94 -1.50 0.50
N ASN A 7 -3.15 -1.34 1.01
CA ASN A 7 -3.74 -2.31 1.94
C ASN A 7 -4.38 -3.43 1.11
N LEU A 8 -3.87 -4.65 1.27
CA LEU A 8 -4.46 -5.85 0.70
C LEU A 8 -4.95 -6.76 1.82
N ASP A 9 -5.97 -7.56 1.50
CA ASP A 9 -6.32 -8.69 2.34
C ASP A 9 -5.13 -9.67 2.47
N ALA A 10 -4.92 -10.16 3.68
CA ALA A 10 -3.78 -11.00 4.03
C ALA A 10 -3.82 -12.35 3.30
N LYS A 11 -5.02 -12.92 3.08
CA LYS A 11 -5.17 -14.21 2.39
C LYS A 11 -4.83 -14.05 0.92
N VAL A 12 -5.37 -13.02 0.27
CA VAL A 12 -5.12 -12.71 -1.15
C VAL A 12 -3.62 -12.45 -1.39
N TYR A 13 -3.00 -11.63 -0.55
CA TYR A 13 -1.56 -11.38 -0.65
C TYR A 13 -0.74 -12.67 -0.49
N GLY A 14 -1.11 -13.52 0.47
CA GLY A 14 -0.44 -14.79 0.73
C GLY A 14 -0.48 -15.74 -0.47
N GLU A 15 -1.65 -15.90 -1.08
CA GLU A 15 -1.83 -16.75 -2.27
C GLU A 15 -1.04 -16.22 -3.47
N PHE A 16 -1.13 -14.92 -3.72
CA PHE A 16 -0.43 -14.28 -4.82
C PHE A 16 1.10 -14.32 -4.65
N SER A 17 1.59 -14.17 -3.41
CA SER A 17 3.01 -14.30 -3.07
C SER A 17 3.51 -15.73 -3.32
N LYS A 18 2.75 -16.75 -2.90
CA LYS A 18 3.07 -18.17 -3.19
C LYS A 18 3.11 -18.44 -4.70
N HIS A 19 2.15 -17.88 -5.44
CA HIS A 19 2.11 -18.01 -6.91
C HIS A 19 3.35 -17.41 -7.57
N CYS A 20 3.75 -16.19 -7.18
CA CYS A 20 4.92 -15.53 -7.74
C CYS A 20 6.22 -16.29 -7.42
N LYS A 21 6.36 -16.77 -6.18
CA LYS A 21 7.49 -17.61 -5.75
C LYS A 21 7.59 -18.90 -6.57
N LYS A 22 6.47 -19.61 -6.77
CA LYS A 22 6.42 -20.87 -7.53
C LYS A 22 6.86 -20.68 -8.99
N ARG A 23 6.64 -19.50 -9.57
CA ARG A 23 6.99 -19.19 -10.97
C ARG A 23 8.34 -18.46 -11.12
N GLY A 24 9.04 -18.17 -10.02
CA GLY A 24 10.29 -17.40 -10.06
C GLY A 24 10.11 -15.95 -10.51
N ILE A 25 8.92 -15.37 -10.31
CA ILE A 25 8.59 -14.01 -10.75
C ILE A 25 8.67 -13.07 -9.56
N SER A 26 9.27 -11.89 -9.74
CA SER A 26 9.27 -10.87 -8.70
C SER A 26 7.89 -10.25 -8.51
N MET A 27 7.48 -10.13 -7.25
CA MET A 27 6.19 -9.58 -6.84
C MET A 27 5.95 -8.17 -7.40
N SER A 28 6.95 -7.30 -7.27
CA SER A 28 6.89 -5.92 -7.77
C SER A 28 6.66 -5.87 -9.27
N LYS A 29 7.31 -6.75 -10.05
CA LYS A 29 7.16 -6.78 -11.50
C LYS A 29 5.79 -7.30 -11.93
N ARG A 30 5.27 -8.30 -11.21
CA ARG A 30 3.93 -8.82 -11.48
C ARG A 30 2.85 -7.76 -11.21
N VAL A 31 2.98 -7.03 -10.11
CA VAL A 31 2.06 -5.91 -9.78
C VAL A 31 2.18 -4.78 -10.81
N GLU A 32 3.39 -4.41 -11.21
CA GLU A 32 3.59 -3.39 -12.24
C GLU A 32 2.94 -3.78 -13.58
N ASN A 33 3.11 -5.02 -14.01
CA ASN A 33 2.51 -5.53 -15.25
C ASN A 33 0.98 -5.57 -15.15
N PHE A 34 0.44 -5.98 -14.01
CA PHE A 34 -1.01 -5.97 -13.76
C PHE A 34 -1.56 -4.55 -13.89
N ILE A 35 -0.96 -3.56 -13.22
CA ILE A 35 -1.38 -2.16 -13.31
C ILE A 35 -1.32 -1.66 -14.76
N LYS A 36 -0.26 -1.98 -15.52
CA LYS A 36 -0.16 -1.60 -16.93
C LYS A 36 -1.28 -2.19 -17.78
N GLN A 37 -1.62 -3.46 -17.56
CA GLN A 37 -2.71 -4.13 -18.27
C GLN A 37 -4.06 -3.49 -17.96
N GLU A 38 -4.34 -3.20 -16.68
CA GLU A 38 -5.56 -2.50 -16.29
C GLU A 38 -5.62 -1.08 -16.87
N MET A 39 -4.51 -0.36 -16.93
CA MET A 39 -4.45 0.97 -17.58
C MET A 39 -4.75 0.91 -19.09
N ILE A 40 -4.40 -0.18 -19.77
CA ILE A 40 -4.74 -0.38 -21.18
C ILE A 40 -6.24 -0.62 -21.33
N ARG A 41 -6.84 -1.46 -20.47
CA ARG A 41 -8.29 -1.73 -20.48
C ARG A 41 -9.13 -0.48 -20.23
N ILE A 42 -8.73 0.33 -19.25
CA ILE A 42 -9.39 1.62 -18.95
C ILE A 42 -9.34 2.54 -20.18
N LYS A 43 -8.23 2.53 -20.93
CA LYS A 43 -8.07 3.34 -22.15
C LYS A 43 -8.80 2.78 -23.37
N SER A 44 -8.95 1.45 -23.48
CA SER A 44 -9.66 0.82 -24.59
C SER A 44 -11.18 0.92 -24.48
N GLY A 45 -11.70 1.37 -23.33
CA GLY A 45 -13.13 1.55 -23.12
C GLY A 45 -13.88 0.27 -22.78
N ASP A 46 -13.17 -0.85 -22.57
CA ASP A 46 -13.73 -2.10 -22.05
C ASP A 46 -13.94 -1.97 -20.54
N LEU A 47 -14.95 -1.20 -20.15
CA LEU A 47 -15.41 -1.11 -18.77
C LEU A 47 -16.54 -2.13 -18.58
N ASP A 48 -16.19 -3.39 -18.28
CA ASP A 48 -17.06 -4.18 -17.42
C ASP A 48 -17.12 -3.44 -16.07
N GLU A 49 -18.31 -2.95 -15.71
CA GLU A 49 -18.60 -2.09 -14.56
C GLU A 49 -18.11 -2.69 -13.23
N PHE A 50 -16.84 -2.52 -12.89
CA PHE A 50 -16.40 -2.59 -11.50
C PHE A 50 -16.71 -1.25 -10.85
N LYS A 51 -17.96 -1.15 -10.37
CA LYS A 51 -18.44 -0.06 -9.52
C LYS A 51 -17.72 -0.12 -8.17
N LEU A 52 -16.46 0.32 -8.14
CA LEU A 52 -15.78 0.68 -6.91
C LEU A 52 -16.44 1.99 -6.45
N GLU A 53 -17.46 1.85 -5.60
CA GLU A 53 -17.95 2.96 -4.81
C GLU A 53 -16.78 3.41 -3.93
N ILE A 54 -16.03 4.40 -4.42
CA ILE A 54 -15.07 5.15 -3.63
C ILE A 54 -15.94 5.97 -2.67
N GLU A 55 -16.31 5.35 -1.54
CA GLU A 55 -16.79 6.09 -0.39
C GLU A 55 -15.67 7.06 -0.03
N LYS A 56 -15.89 8.34 -0.35
CA LYS A 56 -14.97 9.41 0.00
C LYS A 56 -14.95 9.46 1.51
N ASP A 57 -13.95 8.82 2.07
CA ASP A 57 -13.70 8.75 3.49
C ASP A 57 -13.36 10.15 3.99
N THR A 58 -14.40 10.94 4.31
CA THR A 58 -14.32 12.23 5.01
C THR A 58 -13.99 11.97 6.48
N ARG A 59 -12.90 11.24 6.75
CA ARG A 59 -12.33 11.20 8.08
C ARG A 59 -11.54 12.50 8.28
N PRO A 60 -11.86 13.32 9.30
CA PRO A 60 -11.04 14.48 9.62
C PRO A 60 -9.63 13.98 9.91
N LYS A 61 -8.62 14.60 9.28
CA LYS A 61 -7.21 14.34 9.58
C LYS A 61 -7.02 14.52 11.09
N MET A 62 -6.84 13.43 11.83
CA MET A 62 -6.41 13.53 13.21
C MET A 62 -5.02 14.14 13.20
N ILE A 63 -4.93 15.39 13.64
CA ILE A 63 -3.67 16.04 13.96
C ILE A 63 -3.14 15.27 15.18
N LEU A 64 -2.11 14.45 14.97
CA LEU A 64 -1.35 13.89 16.09
C LEU A 64 -0.78 15.07 16.88
N PRO A 65 -1.04 15.18 18.19
CA PRO A 65 -0.33 16.13 19.02
C PRO A 65 1.15 15.75 18.96
N SER A 66 2.00 16.70 18.56
CA SER A 66 3.44 16.54 18.63
C SER A 66 3.82 16.21 20.07
N PRO A 67 4.62 15.16 20.31
CA PRO A 67 5.07 14.86 21.66
C PRO A 67 5.93 16.04 22.14
N LYS A 68 5.53 16.65 23.25
CA LYS A 68 6.35 17.63 23.96
C LYS A 68 7.65 16.92 24.33
N LEU A 69 8.76 17.40 23.78
CA LEU A 69 10.11 16.95 24.10
C LEU A 69 10.40 17.33 25.56
N SER A 70 10.11 16.45 26.49
CA SER A 70 10.64 16.54 27.86
C SER A 70 11.90 15.67 27.90
N ASP A 71 13.05 16.31 27.69
CA ASP A 71 14.38 15.72 27.83
C ASP A 71 14.68 15.44 29.30
N GLU A 72 14.29 14.25 29.78
CA GLU A 72 14.92 13.65 30.95
C GLU A 72 15.26 12.19 30.63
N HIS A 73 16.41 12.01 29.96
CA HIS A 73 17.00 10.69 29.78
C HIS A 73 17.75 10.28 31.05
N PRO A 74 17.50 9.09 31.63
CA PRO A 74 18.05 8.64 32.91
C PRO A 74 19.55 8.29 32.90
N MET A 75 20.25 8.57 31.80
CA MET A 75 21.70 8.34 31.64
C MET A 75 22.56 9.60 31.72
N GLY A 76 21.97 10.76 32.06
CA GLY A 76 22.72 12.02 32.25
C GLY A 76 23.63 12.07 33.50
N LYS A 77 23.73 10.99 34.28
CA LYS A 77 24.62 10.90 35.47
C LYS A 77 25.93 10.15 35.23
N TYR A 78 26.15 9.62 34.03
CA TYR A 78 27.35 8.85 33.69
C TYR A 78 28.09 9.40 32.45
N CYS A 79 27.94 10.70 32.17
CA CYS A 79 28.77 11.44 31.22
C CYS A 79 29.53 12.54 31.97
#